data_AF-A0A4R3KID5-F1
#
_entry.id   AF-A0A4R3KID5-F1
#
_cell.length_a   1.000
_cell.length_b   1.000
_cell.length_c   1.000
_cell.angle_alpha   90.00
_cell.angle_beta   90.00
_cell.angle_gamma   90.00
#
_symmetry.space_group_name_H-M   'P 1'
#
loop_
_entity.id
_entity.type
_entity.pdbx_description
1 polymer ?
#
loop_
_entity_poly.entity_id
_entity_poly.type
_entity_poly.pdbx_seq_one_letter_code
_entity_poly.pdbx_strand_id
1 'polypeptide(L)'
;MINRINPLIQVNPQMTEKVEPASKDPVTPFSEILKNALNQVETDIKTSNDLVKKVSTGDIQDLHQVMIATEKANLGLQLTVQVRNKIVEAYQEIMRMQV
;
A
#
# COMPACT_ATOMS: atom_id res chain seq x y z
N MET A 1 -45.75 41.22 34.22
CA MET A 1 -45.76 40.64 32.86
C MET A 1 -45.39 39.17 33.01
N ILE A 2 -46.37 38.29 32.87
CA ILE A 2 -46.24 36.83 33.09
C ILE A 2 -46.05 36.24 31.69
N ASN A 3 -44.88 35.68 31.37
CA ASN A 3 -44.72 34.92 30.13
C ASN A 3 -44.81 33.42 30.40
N ARG A 4 -45.59 32.78 29.55
CA ARG A 4 -46.22 31.49 29.74
C ARG A 4 -45.27 30.33 29.46
N ILE A 5 -45.45 29.30 30.26
CA ILE A 5 -45.05 27.91 30.05
C ILE A 5 -45.41 27.52 28.60
N ASN A 6 -44.43 27.10 27.80
CA ASN A 6 -44.70 26.44 26.51
C ASN A 6 -44.40 24.94 26.64
N PRO A 7 -45.39 24.06 26.41
CA PRO A 7 -45.30 22.64 26.74
C PRO A 7 -44.83 21.80 25.54
N LEU A 8 -44.20 20.66 25.84
CA LEU A 8 -44.08 19.44 25.03
C LEU A 8 -43.31 19.54 23.69
N ILE A 9 -42.03 19.16 23.72
CA ILE A 9 -41.39 18.60 22.53
C ILE A 9 -41.96 17.19 22.34
N GLN A 10 -42.73 17.07 21.27
CA GLN A 10 -43.32 15.87 20.71
C GLN A 10 -42.23 14.84 20.36
N VAL A 11 -42.34 13.64 20.92
CA VAL A 11 -41.58 12.46 20.48
C VAL A 11 -41.97 12.14 19.03
N ASN A 12 -41.03 12.31 18.10
CA ASN A 12 -41.17 11.87 16.71
C ASN A 12 -40.37 10.58 16.49
N PRO A 13 -40.98 9.46 16.05
CA PRO A 13 -40.35 8.14 15.98
C PRO A 13 -39.62 7.91 14.65
N GLN A 14 -38.71 8.80 14.27
CA GLN A 14 -37.88 8.63 13.08
C GLN A 14 -36.41 8.83 13.44
N MET A 15 -35.89 7.88 14.19
CA MET A 15 -34.47 7.54 14.15
C MET A 15 -34.24 6.62 12.94
N THR A 16 -34.33 7.17 11.73
CA THR A 16 -33.54 6.63 10.63
C THR A 16 -32.16 7.24 10.77
N GLU A 17 -31.27 6.49 11.39
CA GLU A 17 -29.83 6.77 11.43
C GLU A 17 -29.33 6.84 9.97
N LYS A 18 -29.30 8.06 9.45
CA LYS A 18 -28.67 8.37 8.18
C LYS A 18 -27.18 8.09 8.37
N VAL A 19 -26.74 6.93 7.88
CA VAL A 19 -25.32 6.58 7.81
C VAL A 19 -24.63 7.66 6.99
N GLU A 20 -23.95 8.56 7.69
CA GLU A 20 -23.10 9.58 7.12
C GLU A 20 -21.96 8.86 6.37
N PRO A 21 -21.67 9.19 5.11
CA PRO A 21 -20.59 8.53 4.39
C PRO A 21 -19.31 8.84 5.15
N ALA A 22 -18.64 7.78 5.61
CA ALA A 22 -17.31 7.84 6.17
C ALA A 22 -16.45 8.79 5.33
N SER A 23 -15.78 9.71 6.03
CA SER A 23 -14.83 10.68 5.50
C SER A 23 -14.10 10.10 4.29
N LYS A 24 -14.20 10.81 3.16
CA LYS A 24 -13.32 10.62 2.01
C LYS A 24 -11.92 11.00 2.44
N ASP A 25 -11.25 10.12 3.16
CA ASP A 25 -9.80 10.15 3.22
C ASP A 25 -9.33 10.12 1.76
N PRO A 26 -8.43 11.02 1.34
CA PRO A 26 -7.90 11.01 0.00
C PRO A 26 -7.24 9.65 -0.23
N VAL A 27 -7.93 8.77 -0.96
CA VAL A 27 -7.39 7.50 -1.41
C VAL A 27 -6.15 7.86 -2.23
N THR A 28 -4.97 7.62 -1.65
CA THR A 28 -3.70 7.87 -2.32
C THR A 28 -3.76 7.17 -3.67
N PRO A 29 -3.62 7.91 -4.79
CA PRO A 29 -3.69 7.33 -6.12
C PRO A 29 -2.72 6.15 -6.22
N PHE A 30 -3.16 5.03 -6.77
CA PHE A 30 -2.29 3.85 -6.95
C PHE A 30 -0.98 4.19 -7.66
N SER A 31 -0.98 5.21 -8.54
CA SER A 31 0.24 5.69 -9.20
C SER A 31 1.28 6.27 -8.23
N GLU A 32 0.86 6.90 -7.14
CA GLU A 32 1.75 7.40 -6.09
C GLU A 32 2.35 6.24 -5.29
N ILE A 33 1.53 5.23 -4.96
CA ILE A 33 2.00 4.01 -4.29
C ILE A 33 3.03 3.28 -5.18
N LEU A 34 2.73 3.14 -6.48
CA LEU A 34 3.64 2.53 -7.45
C LEU A 34 4.94 3.33 -7.60
N LYS A 35 4.84 4.66 -7.68
CA LYS A 35 6.02 5.55 -7.77
C LYS A 35 6.90 5.45 -6.52
N ASN A 36 6.29 5.38 -5.34
CA ASN A 36 7.00 5.20 -4.09
C ASN A 36 7.67 3.81 -4.01
N ALA A 37 6.99 2.76 -4.47
CA ALA A 37 7.58 1.42 -4.56
C ALA A 37 8.77 1.38 -5.52
N LEU A 38 8.69 2.04 -6.68
CA LEU A 38 9.80 2.15 -7.63
C LEU A 38 11.00 2.92 -7.05
N ASN A 39 10.75 4.03 -6.36
CA ASN A 39 11.79 4.79 -5.66
C ASN A 39 12.48 3.96 -4.56
N GLN A 40 11.71 3.12 -3.87
CA GLN A 40 12.26 2.22 -2.85
C GLN A 40 13.19 1.18 -3.49
N VAL A 41 12.79 0.57 -4.60
CA VAL A 41 13.62 -0.39 -5.34
C VAL A 41 14.92 0.26 -5.83
N GLU A 42 14.87 1.50 -6.33
CA GLU A 42 16.08 2.22 -6.74
C GLU A 42 17.04 2.46 -5.56
N THR A 43 16.49 2.79 -4.39
CA THR A 43 17.26 2.96 -3.15
C THR A 43 17.91 1.65 -2.71
N ASP A 44 17.18 0.54 -2.81
CA ASP A 44 17.67 -0.80 -2.45
C ASP A 44 18.78 -1.25 -3.41
N ILE A 45 18.65 -0.99 -4.71
CA ILE A 45 19.69 -1.26 -5.73
C ILE A 45 20.96 -0.47 -5.41
N LYS A 46 20.83 0.83 -5.09
CA LYS A 46 21.98 1.68 -4.74
C LYS A 46 22.69 1.18 -3.49
N THR A 47 21.94 0.78 -2.48
CA THR A 47 22.47 0.21 -1.22
C THR A 47 23.17 -1.11 -1.48
N SER A 48 22.59 -1.97 -2.32
CA SER A 48 23.18 -3.25 -2.71
C SER A 48 24.50 -3.07 -3.45
N ASN A 49 24.59 -2.10 -4.38
CA ASN A 49 25.85 -1.76 -5.06
C ASN A 49 26.95 -1.29 -4.09
N ASP A 50 26.57 -0.52 -3.06
CA ASP A 50 27.52 -0.07 -2.03
C ASP A 50 27.99 -1.24 -1.14
N LEU A 51 27.11 -2.18 -0.84
CA LEU A 51 27.43 -3.41 -0.13
C LEU A 51 28.32 -4.35 -0.97
N VAL A 52 28.04 -4.53 -2.27
CA VAL A 52 28.88 -5.30 -3.20
C VAL A 52 30.29 -4.73 -3.29
N LYS A 53 30.41 -3.39 -3.26
CA LYS A 53 31.70 -2.70 -3.20
C LYS A 53 32.45 -3.00 -1.89
N LYS A 54 31.73 -3.07 -0.76
CA LYS A 54 32.27 -3.46 0.56
C LYS A 54 32.61 -4.95 0.68
N VAL A 55 31.93 -5.82 -0.07
CA VAL A 55 32.24 -7.25 -0.16
C VAL A 55 33.49 -7.51 -1.03
N SER A 56 33.68 -6.73 -2.10
CA SER A 56 34.89 -6.81 -2.94
C SER A 56 36.18 -6.40 -2.21
N THR A 57 36.09 -5.70 -1.07
CA THR A 57 37.22 -5.38 -0.20
C THR A 57 37.72 -6.54 0.68
N GLY A 58 37.12 -7.73 0.57
CA GLY A 58 37.76 -8.98 1.01
C GLY A 58 37.39 -9.48 2.41
N ASP A 59 36.31 -8.98 3.02
CA ASP A 59 35.83 -9.52 4.29
C ASP A 59 34.95 -10.77 4.04
N ILE A 60 35.61 -11.92 3.97
CA ILE A 60 34.98 -13.22 3.90
C ILE A 60 34.29 -13.46 5.25
N GLN A 61 32.99 -13.16 5.35
CA GLN A 61 32.15 -13.59 6.47
C GLN A 61 30.94 -14.35 5.92
N ASP A 62 31.00 -15.67 6.11
CA ASP A 62 29.93 -16.65 5.89
C ASP A 62 29.44 -16.89 4.46
N LEU A 63 30.00 -17.93 3.84
CA LEU A 63 29.45 -18.61 2.65
C LEU A 63 27.94 -18.93 2.81
N HIS A 64 27.50 -19.20 4.05
CA HIS A 64 26.09 -19.42 4.40
C HIS A 64 25.22 -18.18 4.16
N GLN A 65 25.72 -16.97 4.44
CA GLN A 65 24.99 -15.74 4.16
C GLN A 65 24.83 -15.51 2.66
N VAL A 66 25.84 -15.86 1.85
CA VAL A 66 25.75 -15.78 0.38
C VAL A 66 24.68 -16.74 -0.16
N MET A 67 24.61 -17.96 0.36
CA MET A 67 23.58 -18.94 -0.03
C MET A 67 22.18 -18.46 0.37
N ILE A 68 22.00 -17.96 1.59
CA ILE A 68 20.73 -17.41 2.07
C ILE A 68 20.32 -16.18 1.24
N ALA A 69 21.26 -15.29 0.94
CA ALA A 69 21.01 -14.12 0.12
C ALA A 69 20.58 -14.50 -1.30
N THR A 70 21.21 -15.54 -1.87
CA THR A 70 20.85 -16.07 -3.20
C THR A 70 19.44 -16.64 -3.20
N GLU A 71 19.10 -17.44 -2.19
CA GLU A 71 17.75 -18.04 -2.09
C GLU A 71 16.67 -16.96 -1.89
N LYS A 72 16.97 -15.97 -1.04
CA LYS A 72 16.09 -14.81 -0.82
C LYS A 72 15.91 -13.98 -2.10
N ALA A 73 16.97 -13.81 -2.89
CA ALA A 73 16.90 -13.10 -4.16
C ALA A 73 16.03 -13.87 -5.18
N ASN A 74 16.19 -15.19 -5.28
CA ASN A 74 15.35 -16.03 -6.14
C ASN A 74 13.87 -15.93 -5.75
N LEU A 75 13.56 -16.06 -4.46
CA LEU A 75 12.19 -15.92 -3.96
C LEU A 75 11.61 -14.52 -4.22
N GLY A 76 12.40 -13.48 -3.97
CA GLY A 76 12.00 -12.09 -4.22
C GLY A 76 11.73 -11.81 -5.69
N LEU A 77 12.53 -12.38 -6.59
CA LEU A 77 12.31 -12.28 -8.04
C LEU A 77 11.01 -12.97 -8.45
N GLN A 78 10.76 -14.18 -7.96
CA GLN A 78 9.52 -14.91 -8.23
C GLN A 78 8.28 -14.13 -7.75
N LEU A 79 8.35 -13.58 -6.54
CA LEU A 79 7.28 -12.73 -5.99
C LEU A 79 7.07 -11.49 -6.87
N THR A 80 8.14 -10.84 -7.31
CA THR A 80 8.07 -9.66 -8.18
C THR A 80 7.37 -9.98 -9.50
N VAL A 81 7.67 -11.13 -10.11
CA VAL A 81 7.00 -11.60 -11.33
C VAL A 81 5.51 -11.82 -11.07
N GLN A 82 5.13 -12.44 -9.95
CA GLN A 82 3.73 -12.64 -9.61
C GLN A 82 2.98 -11.33 -9.38
N VAL A 83 3.59 -10.39 -8.65
CA VAL A 83 3.03 -9.05 -8.42
C VAL A 83 2.87 -8.31 -9.75
N ARG A 84 3.87 -8.34 -10.64
CA ARG A 84 3.77 -7.76 -11.99
C ARG A 84 2.59 -8.35 -12.76
N ASN A 85 2.45 -9.67 -12.77
CA ASN A 85 1.36 -10.34 -13.47
C ASN A 85 -0.01 -9.92 -12.91
N LYS A 86 -0.15 -9.85 -11.59
CA LYS A 86 -1.39 -9.41 -10.92
C LYS A 86 -1.74 -7.94 -11.19
N ILE A 87 -0.75 -7.06 -11.30
CA ILE A 87 -0.97 -5.67 -11.70
C ILE A 87 -1.45 -5.58 -13.15
N VAL A 88 -0.87 -6.37 -14.06
CA VAL A 88 -1.31 -6.43 -15.46
C VAL A 88 -2.73 -6.96 -15.57
N GLU A 89 -3.06 -8.04 -14.85
CA GLU A 89 -4.43 -8.57 -14.76
C GLU A 89 -5.41 -7.53 -14.23
N ALA A 90 -5.07 -6.84 -13.13
CA ALA A 90 -5.92 -5.80 -12.55
C ALA A 90 -6.16 -4.64 -13.54
N TYR A 91 -5.13 -4.25 -14.30
CA TYR A 91 -5.29 -3.24 -15.36
C TYR A 91 -6.22 -3.73 -16.47
N GLN A 92 -6.06 -4.98 -16.93
CA GLN A 92 -6.93 -5.59 -17.94
C GLN A 92 -8.38 -5.69 -17.46
N GLU A 93 -8.61 -6.02 -16.19
CA GLU A 93 -9.95 -6.13 -15.61
C GLU A 93 -10.65 -4.77 -15.52
N ILE A 94 -9.94 -3.72 -15.11
CA ILE A 94 -10.47 -2.35 -15.10
C ILE A 94 -10.88 -1.91 -16.51
N MET A 95 -10.08 -2.24 -17.53
CA MET A 95 -10.42 -1.92 -18.93
C MET A 95 -11.65 -2.69 -19.41
N ARG A 96 -11.88 -3.92 -18.91
CA ARG A 96 -13.07 -4.73 -19.23
C ARG A 96 -14.34 -4.25 -18.50
N MET A 97 -14.21 -3.60 -17.35
CA MET A 97 -15.36 -3.02 -16.64
C MET A 97 -15.89 -1.73 -17.29
N GLN A 98 -15.11 -1.05 -18.13
CA GLN A 98 -15.46 0.24 -18.73
C GLN A 98 -16.11 0.16 -20.12
N VAL A 99 -16.29 -1.05 -20.69
CA VAL A 99 -17.00 -1.26 -21.96
C VAL A 99 -18.45 -1.69 -21.76
#